data_AF-A0A9E2VMG9-F1
#
_entry.id   AF-A0A9E2VMG9-F1
#
_cell.length_a   1.000
_cell.length_b   1.000
_cell.length_c   1.000
_cell.angle_alpha   90.00
_cell.angle_beta   90.00
_cell.angle_gamma   90.00
#
_symmetry.space_group_name_H-M   'P 1'
#
loop_
_entity.id
_entity.type
_entity.pdbx_description
1 polymer ?
#
loop_
_entity_poly.entity_id
_entity_poly.type
_entity_poly.pdbx_seq_one_letter_code
_entity_poly.pdbx_strand_id
1 'polypeptide(L)'
;MLALASEPARAAEHLLWKIGEPDHSDHEFKGAVPRTTHALRVSVGTGNETRQWPRFHPGSGNGVFGGTVYRYALVFDLPGTAPTGIFYLDLDLLFRQPRVPALDLDVNGHRGRYYFEPEPMFDLGAVEDEFNPIRSSQHRRLALPASLFRAGENRLTFAAVDEPPVVIRSQNVGGAGDAGFFYDALALSHDPEAVASEELRATLQPTVFFPRTSHGVREECQLHLAYPVGWPGGRARIFIGRFTTEMAISRPAEFGEARYTFRVPPDLPAGEARIELLPGGTRRVDFKPARRWKLFYAPNEHLDVGYTDYRAKVAEVHARDMDELMTVLRRHPGYRFNLDGSWIAEQWLGSRAARATAGLAPESKAGRIGMNAFYCSVATEYPSLEENLRNLYFSKALERRARVPFDFALVSDVPSVSWCVPSLLAAAGIRYFANGGNQDRGPM
;
A
#
# COMPACT_ATOMS: atom_id res chain seq x y z
N MET A 1 -4.58 -10.42 -38.72
CA MET A 1 -3.92 -9.17 -39.11
C MET A 1 -4.70 -8.03 -38.47
N LEU A 2 -4.44 -7.76 -37.17
CA LEU A 2 -5.08 -6.64 -36.47
C LEU A 2 -4.20 -5.40 -36.68
N ALA A 3 -4.77 -4.37 -37.30
CA ALA A 3 -4.13 -3.08 -37.45
C ALA A 3 -4.05 -2.39 -36.09
N LEU A 4 -2.83 -2.20 -35.59
CA LEU A 4 -2.51 -1.22 -34.56
C LEU A 4 -2.82 0.16 -35.15
N ALA A 5 -3.86 0.81 -34.67
CA ALA A 5 -4.05 2.24 -34.87
C ALA A 5 -2.95 2.95 -34.07
N SER A 6 -1.89 3.36 -34.75
CA SER A 6 -0.94 4.33 -34.24
C SER A 6 -1.66 5.66 -34.05
N GLU A 7 -1.72 6.17 -32.82
CA GLU A 7 -2.08 7.57 -32.59
C GLU A 7 -1.13 8.48 -33.39
N PRO A 8 -1.63 9.54 -34.04
CA PRO A 8 -0.76 10.48 -34.74
C PRO A 8 0.13 11.19 -33.72
N ALA A 9 1.46 11.11 -33.92
CA ALA A 9 2.42 11.93 -33.22
C ALA A 9 1.98 13.41 -33.27
N ARG A 10 1.76 14.02 -32.10
CA ARG A 10 1.51 15.46 -31.96
C ARG A 10 2.74 16.22 -32.45
N ALA A 11 2.70 16.71 -33.68
CA ALA A 11 3.80 17.42 -34.33
C ALA A 11 4.21 18.76 -33.65
N ALA A 12 3.51 19.20 -32.59
CA ALA A 12 3.76 20.47 -31.88
C ALA A 12 4.46 20.30 -30.51
N GLU A 13 4.45 19.11 -29.91
CA GLU A 13 5.02 18.88 -28.59
C GLU A 13 6.50 18.48 -28.69
N HIS A 14 7.36 19.13 -27.92
CA HIS A 14 8.80 18.84 -27.88
C HIS A 14 9.28 18.51 -26.48
N LEU A 15 10.06 17.43 -26.36
CA LEU A 15 10.71 17.03 -25.12
C LEU A 15 11.84 18.02 -24.78
N LEU A 16 11.83 18.55 -23.56
CA LEU A 16 12.88 19.44 -23.06
C LEU A 16 13.96 18.65 -22.33
N TRP A 17 13.55 17.75 -21.45
CA TRP A 17 14.45 16.88 -20.72
C TRP A 17 13.73 15.65 -20.18
N LYS A 18 14.51 14.60 -19.93
CA LYS A 18 14.10 13.35 -19.28
C LYS A 18 15.21 12.91 -18.32
N ILE A 19 14.83 12.44 -17.14
CA ILE A 19 15.72 11.88 -16.12
C ILE A 19 15.16 10.51 -15.73
N GLY A 20 15.98 9.46 -15.83
CA GLY A 20 15.54 8.07 -15.65
C GLY A 20 14.91 7.49 -16.93
N GLU A 21 14.53 6.22 -16.86
CA GLU A 21 13.83 5.49 -17.90
C GLU A 21 12.52 4.92 -17.32
N PRO A 22 11.39 4.94 -18.03
CA PRO A 22 10.12 4.42 -17.53
C PRO A 22 10.09 2.89 -17.67
N ASP A 23 10.94 2.19 -16.90
CA ASP A 23 11.14 0.75 -16.98
C ASP A 23 10.70 0.00 -15.72
N HIS A 24 9.92 0.68 -14.86
CA HIS A 24 9.47 0.20 -13.57
C HIS A 24 10.61 -0.08 -12.58
N SER A 25 11.67 0.74 -12.61
CA SER A 25 12.84 0.62 -11.74
C SER A 25 13.36 1.97 -11.26
N ASP A 26 13.79 2.06 -10.00
CA ASP A 26 14.46 3.26 -9.45
C ASP A 26 15.99 3.14 -9.45
N HIS A 27 16.54 2.16 -10.17
CA HIS A 27 17.94 1.76 -10.02
C HIS A 27 18.94 2.81 -10.51
N GLU A 28 18.58 3.70 -11.44
CA GLU A 28 19.43 4.78 -11.93
C GLU A 28 19.63 5.87 -10.88
N PHE A 29 18.63 6.08 -10.00
CA PHE A 29 18.67 7.12 -9.00
C PHE A 29 19.55 6.74 -7.82
N LYS A 30 20.64 7.48 -7.62
CA LYS A 30 21.62 7.24 -6.55
C LYS A 30 21.67 8.36 -5.51
N GLY A 31 20.87 9.41 -5.66
CA GLY A 31 20.82 10.50 -4.71
C GLY A 31 20.35 10.05 -3.32
N ALA A 32 20.96 10.61 -2.29
CA ALA A 32 20.54 10.38 -0.92
C ALA A 32 19.40 11.34 -0.53
N VAL A 33 18.54 10.90 0.39
CA VAL A 33 17.63 11.84 1.08
C VAL A 33 18.48 12.84 1.86
N PRO A 34 18.32 14.16 1.65
CA PRO A 34 19.11 15.17 2.32
C PRO A 34 18.99 15.06 3.84
N ARG A 35 20.05 15.43 4.56
CA ARG A 35 19.99 15.57 6.03
C ARG A 35 19.37 16.89 6.50
N THR A 36 18.93 17.72 5.56
CA THR A 36 18.38 19.06 5.82
C THR A 36 17.05 19.23 5.10
N THR A 37 16.21 20.17 5.57
CA THR A 37 14.95 20.53 4.92
C THR A 37 15.11 21.58 3.82
N HIS A 38 16.33 22.08 3.59
CA HIS A 38 16.61 22.95 2.46
C HIS A 38 16.45 22.17 1.16
N ALA A 39 15.91 22.81 0.13
CA ALA A 39 15.69 22.15 -1.14
C ALA A 39 17.01 21.69 -1.76
N LEU A 40 17.16 20.39 -2.03
CA LEU A 40 18.26 19.88 -2.83
C LEU A 40 18.05 20.35 -4.27
N ARG A 41 18.99 21.14 -4.82
CA ARG A 41 18.92 21.64 -6.18
C ARG A 41 19.72 20.73 -7.11
N VAL A 42 19.10 20.30 -8.21
CA VAL A 42 19.72 19.50 -9.27
C VAL A 42 19.54 20.26 -10.59
N SER A 43 20.64 20.58 -11.25
CA SER A 43 20.63 21.25 -12.54
C SER A 43 20.51 20.22 -13.66
N VAL A 44 19.52 20.41 -14.53
CA VAL A 44 19.26 19.56 -15.70
C VAL A 44 20.22 19.92 -16.83
N GLY A 45 20.68 18.92 -17.58
CA GLY A 45 21.67 19.05 -18.65
C GLY A 45 23.13 18.88 -18.20
N THR A 46 23.35 18.49 -16.94
CA THR A 46 24.69 18.23 -16.38
C THR A 46 25.18 16.79 -16.61
N GLY A 47 24.30 15.86 -16.96
CA GLY A 47 24.61 14.44 -17.13
C GLY A 47 24.86 13.69 -15.81
N ASN A 48 24.63 14.33 -14.66
CA ASN A 48 24.79 13.74 -13.33
C ASN A 48 23.47 13.78 -12.52
N GLU A 49 22.35 14.06 -13.16
CA GLU A 49 21.05 14.28 -12.53
C GLU A 49 20.62 13.06 -11.71
N THR A 50 20.69 11.86 -12.29
CA THR A 50 20.31 10.60 -11.62
C THR A 50 21.21 10.27 -10.42
N ARG A 51 22.47 10.73 -10.41
CA ARG A 51 23.37 10.58 -9.25
C ARG A 51 23.02 11.52 -8.10
N GLN A 52 22.36 12.65 -8.39
CA GLN A 52 22.01 13.67 -7.39
C GLN A 52 20.55 13.56 -6.94
N TRP A 53 19.65 13.20 -7.85
CA TRP A 53 18.22 13.05 -7.57
C TRP A 53 17.97 11.79 -6.72
N PRO A 54 17.14 11.88 -5.67
CA PRO A 54 16.91 10.75 -4.78
C PRO A 54 16.14 9.63 -5.49
N ARG A 55 16.42 8.39 -5.11
CA ARG A 55 15.53 7.26 -5.48
C ARG A 55 14.18 7.32 -4.77
N PHE A 56 14.19 7.77 -3.51
CA PHE A 56 13.03 7.76 -2.62
C PHE A 56 12.73 9.17 -2.11
N HIS A 57 11.47 9.57 -2.24
CA HIS A 57 10.93 10.80 -1.68
C HIS A 57 10.06 10.46 -0.46
N PRO A 58 10.58 10.64 0.77
CA PRO A 58 9.80 10.38 1.97
C PRO A 58 8.62 11.36 2.09
N GLY A 59 7.44 10.82 2.38
CA GLY A 59 6.29 11.63 2.75
C GLY A 59 6.51 12.37 4.06
N SER A 60 5.85 13.51 4.25
CA SER A 60 6.02 14.34 5.45
C SER A 60 5.61 13.66 6.78
N GLY A 61 4.87 12.55 6.73
CA GLY A 61 4.50 11.70 7.85
C GLY A 61 5.48 10.54 8.10
N ASN A 62 6.48 10.35 7.24
CA ASN A 62 7.42 9.25 7.37
C ASN A 62 8.35 9.44 8.57
N GLY A 63 8.09 8.69 9.65
CA GLY A 63 8.80 8.85 10.92
C GLY A 63 10.24 8.33 10.92
N VAL A 64 10.63 7.47 9.98
CA VAL A 64 12.02 7.03 9.80
C VAL A 64 12.89 8.20 9.30
N PHE A 65 12.30 9.08 8.47
CA PHE A 65 12.93 10.31 8.00
C PHE A 65 12.51 11.54 8.84
N GLY A 66 12.15 11.32 10.10
CA GLY A 66 11.89 12.40 11.07
C GLY A 66 10.53 13.09 10.95
N GLY A 67 9.67 12.70 10.00
CA GLY A 67 8.33 13.29 9.83
C GLY A 67 8.39 14.77 9.40
N THR A 68 9.18 15.06 8.37
CA THR A 68 9.39 16.43 7.85
C THR A 68 9.18 16.50 6.34
N VAL A 69 8.91 17.71 5.83
CA VAL A 69 8.74 17.95 4.40
C VAL A 69 10.11 18.14 3.74
N TYR A 70 10.53 17.15 2.96
CA TYR A 70 11.70 17.24 2.10
C TYR A 70 11.35 17.93 0.78
N ARG A 71 12.32 18.66 0.23
CA ARG A 71 12.14 19.42 -1.02
C ARG A 71 13.28 19.10 -1.99
N TYR A 72 12.93 18.84 -3.23
CA TYR A 72 13.87 18.57 -4.31
C TYR A 72 13.54 19.45 -5.49
N ALA A 73 14.52 20.17 -6.02
CA ALA A 73 14.32 21.17 -7.04
C ALA A 73 15.09 20.82 -8.31
N LEU A 74 14.39 20.64 -9.42
CA LEU A 74 14.98 20.60 -10.76
C LEU A 74 15.08 22.03 -11.29
N VAL A 75 16.27 22.38 -11.79
CA VAL A 75 16.58 23.70 -12.35
C VAL A 75 17.00 23.53 -13.81
N PHE A 76 16.37 24.27 -14.71
CA PHE A 76 16.65 24.21 -16.15
C PHE A 76 16.36 25.56 -16.80
N ASP A 77 16.98 25.81 -17.97
CA ASP A 77 16.78 27.04 -18.72
C ASP A 77 15.77 26.84 -19.86
N LEU A 78 14.92 27.84 -20.05
CA LEU A 78 14.09 27.98 -21.25
C LEU A 78 14.67 29.05 -22.19
N PRO A 79 14.37 28.99 -23.50
CA PRO A 79 14.79 30.01 -24.46
C PRO A 79 14.41 31.44 -24.05
N GLY A 80 15.09 32.43 -24.63
CA GLY A 80 14.97 33.85 -24.26
C GLY A 80 13.63 34.52 -24.56
N THR A 81 12.65 33.81 -25.11
CA THR A 81 11.28 34.31 -25.35
C THR A 81 10.34 33.82 -24.25
N ALA A 82 9.35 34.64 -23.89
CA ALA A 82 8.33 34.23 -22.94
C ALA A 82 7.60 32.98 -23.47
N PRO A 83 7.51 31.89 -22.68
CA PRO A 83 6.88 30.67 -23.15
C PRO A 83 5.36 30.87 -23.28
N THR A 84 4.77 30.22 -24.27
CA THR A 84 3.31 30.13 -24.47
C THR A 84 2.86 28.68 -24.39
N GLY A 85 1.56 28.43 -24.32
CA GLY A 85 1.01 27.09 -24.36
C GLY A 85 1.10 26.31 -23.04
N ILE A 86 1.41 25.02 -23.11
CA ILE A 86 1.38 24.08 -21.98
C ILE A 86 2.68 23.29 -21.88
N PHE A 87 3.21 23.19 -20.66
CA PHE A 87 4.25 22.23 -20.32
C PHE A 87 3.59 20.98 -19.75
N TYR A 88 4.03 19.80 -20.18
CA TYR A 88 3.60 18.54 -19.60
C TYR A 88 4.74 17.97 -18.76
N LEU A 89 4.47 17.79 -17.47
CA LEU A 89 5.36 17.09 -16.55
C LEU A 89 4.88 15.66 -16.41
N ASP A 90 5.58 14.74 -17.04
CA ASP A 90 5.37 13.30 -16.93
C ASP A 90 6.15 12.77 -15.72
N LEU A 91 5.45 12.04 -14.85
CA LEU A 91 5.95 11.44 -13.61
C LEU A 91 5.64 9.95 -13.61
N ASP A 92 6.68 9.13 -13.72
CA ASP A 92 6.60 7.70 -13.54
C ASP A 92 7.08 7.39 -12.11
N LEU A 93 6.14 6.96 -11.26
CA LEU A 93 6.37 6.77 -9.83
C LEU A 93 6.06 5.35 -9.40
N LEU A 94 6.89 4.83 -8.48
CA LEU A 94 6.70 3.54 -7.84
C LEU A 94 6.29 3.75 -6.38
N PHE A 95 5.34 2.95 -5.92
CA PHE A 95 4.79 3.01 -4.57
C PHE A 95 5.01 1.67 -3.90
N ARG A 96 5.87 1.69 -2.87
CA ARG A 96 6.22 0.52 -2.05
C ARG A 96 5.72 0.66 -0.62
N GLN A 97 5.27 1.86 -0.25
CA GLN A 97 4.85 2.19 1.11
C GLN A 97 3.32 2.14 1.23
N PRO A 98 2.77 1.75 2.40
CA PRO A 98 1.32 1.61 2.60
C PRO A 98 0.58 2.95 2.47
N ARG A 99 1.28 4.07 2.63
CA ARG A 99 0.71 5.39 2.55
C ARG A 99 1.23 6.16 1.35
N VAL A 100 0.28 6.59 0.53
CA VAL A 100 0.51 7.39 -0.67
C VAL A 100 0.38 8.88 -0.31
N PRO A 101 1.48 9.65 -0.26
CA PRO A 101 1.42 11.09 -0.04
C PRO A 101 0.91 11.82 -1.29
N ALA A 102 0.38 13.03 -1.12
CA ALA A 102 0.18 13.96 -2.23
C ALA A 102 1.53 14.53 -2.70
N LEU A 103 1.59 15.01 -3.94
CA LEU A 103 2.70 15.82 -4.44
C LEU A 103 2.32 17.30 -4.37
N ASP A 104 3.08 18.06 -3.59
CA ASP A 104 3.16 19.50 -3.74
C ASP A 104 4.23 19.85 -4.77
N LEU A 105 3.83 20.56 -5.81
CA LEU A 105 4.69 21.02 -6.90
C LEU A 105 4.74 22.54 -6.89
N ASP A 106 5.89 23.12 -6.61
CA ASP A 106 6.15 24.55 -6.78
C ASP A 106 6.82 24.81 -8.12
N VAL A 107 6.20 25.64 -8.96
CA VAL A 107 6.70 26.07 -10.26
C VAL A 107 7.03 27.56 -10.16
N ASN A 108 8.31 27.90 -10.04
CA ASN A 108 8.80 29.26 -9.89
C ASN A 108 8.09 30.09 -8.78
N GLY A 109 7.68 29.46 -7.67
CA GLY A 109 6.97 30.10 -6.57
C GLY A 109 5.44 29.96 -6.60
N HIS A 110 4.87 29.37 -7.65
CA HIS A 110 3.45 29.03 -7.71
C HIS A 110 3.23 27.59 -7.25
N ARG A 111 2.41 27.39 -6.22
CA ARG A 111 2.20 26.06 -5.63
C ARG A 111 0.99 25.36 -6.23
N GLY A 112 1.18 24.13 -6.68
CA GLY A 112 0.14 23.17 -7.03
C GLY A 112 0.14 21.94 -6.13
N ARG A 113 -0.98 21.21 -6.10
CA ARG A 113 -1.13 19.94 -5.39
C ARG A 113 -1.68 18.86 -6.31
N TYR A 114 -1.19 17.63 -6.21
CA TYR A 114 -1.62 16.47 -7.00
C TYR A 114 -1.72 15.22 -6.14
N TYR A 115 -2.71 14.37 -6.43
CA TYR A 115 -2.95 13.12 -5.72
C TYR A 115 -2.67 11.90 -6.61
N PHE A 116 -2.29 10.80 -5.99
CA PHE A 116 -2.00 9.55 -6.69
C PHE A 116 -2.99 8.47 -6.29
N GLU A 117 -3.32 7.63 -7.27
CA GLU A 117 -4.16 6.44 -7.16
C GLU A 117 -3.41 5.32 -7.87
N PRO A 118 -2.33 4.79 -7.27
CA PRO A 118 -1.44 3.88 -7.96
C PRO A 118 -2.09 2.51 -8.17
N GLU A 119 -1.77 1.89 -9.29
CA GLU A 119 -2.31 0.60 -9.68
C GLU A 119 -1.37 -0.53 -9.25
N PRO A 120 -1.89 -1.66 -8.72
CA PRO A 120 -1.06 -2.80 -8.36
C PRO A 120 -0.19 -3.26 -9.53
N MET A 121 1.09 -3.43 -9.25
CA MET A 121 2.05 -3.95 -10.22
C MET A 121 2.27 -5.44 -9.99
N PHE A 122 2.38 -6.22 -11.07
CA PHE A 122 2.62 -7.66 -11.02
C PHE A 122 3.98 -8.09 -11.63
N ASP A 123 4.72 -7.19 -12.27
CA ASP A 123 6.07 -7.47 -12.83
C ASP A 123 7.11 -7.58 -11.72
N LEU A 124 8.04 -8.53 -11.72
CA LEU A 124 8.95 -8.75 -10.58
C LEU A 124 9.79 -7.51 -10.17
N GLY A 125 9.96 -6.51 -11.04
CA GLY A 125 10.60 -5.24 -10.70
C GLY A 125 12.04 -5.43 -10.20
N ALA A 126 12.42 -4.66 -9.16
CA ALA A 126 13.69 -4.84 -8.45
C ALA A 126 13.60 -5.97 -7.40
N VAL A 127 14.74 -6.48 -6.92
CA VAL A 127 14.77 -7.54 -5.88
C VAL A 127 14.05 -7.10 -4.60
N GLU A 128 14.09 -5.80 -4.28
CA GLU A 128 13.38 -5.22 -3.15
C GLU A 128 11.85 -5.28 -3.27
N ASP A 129 11.33 -5.52 -4.49
CA ASP A 129 9.89 -5.60 -4.80
C ASP A 129 9.32 -7.01 -4.70
N GLU A 130 10.17 -8.05 -4.68
CA GLU A 130 9.77 -9.47 -4.77
C GLU A 130 8.76 -9.86 -3.69
N PHE A 131 8.91 -9.34 -2.46
CA PHE A 131 8.07 -9.68 -1.31
C PHE A 131 7.13 -8.55 -0.89
N ASN A 132 6.90 -7.55 -1.74
CA ASN A 132 6.05 -6.40 -1.41
C ASN A 132 4.64 -6.54 -2.02
N PRO A 133 3.61 -6.95 -1.24
CA PRO A 133 2.26 -7.19 -1.76
C PRO A 133 1.49 -5.92 -2.10
N ILE A 134 1.99 -4.75 -1.70
CA ILE A 134 1.38 -3.44 -1.95
C ILE A 134 2.12 -2.64 -3.01
N ARG A 135 3.07 -3.28 -3.71
CA ARG A 135 3.79 -2.62 -4.80
C ARG A 135 2.83 -2.20 -5.91
N SER A 136 3.01 -0.97 -6.33
CA SER A 136 2.15 -0.34 -7.32
C SER A 136 2.93 0.74 -8.07
N SER A 137 2.46 1.11 -9.24
CA SER A 137 3.02 2.22 -10.01
C SER A 137 1.93 3.15 -10.48
N GLN A 138 2.34 4.36 -10.85
CA GLN A 138 1.50 5.27 -11.58
C GLN A 138 2.32 6.16 -12.49
N HIS A 139 1.94 6.18 -13.77
CA HIS A 139 2.30 7.27 -14.67
C HIS A 139 1.29 8.42 -14.48
N ARG A 140 1.78 9.63 -14.22
CA ARG A 140 0.97 10.85 -14.14
C ARG A 140 1.53 11.91 -15.07
N ARG A 141 0.66 12.42 -15.94
CA ARG A 141 0.96 13.56 -16.81
C ARG A 141 0.26 14.81 -16.31
N LEU A 142 1.04 15.81 -15.88
CA LEU A 142 0.53 17.06 -15.33
C LEU A 142 0.62 18.18 -16.37
N ALA A 143 -0.51 18.79 -16.71
CA ALA A 143 -0.55 19.94 -17.63
C ALA A 143 -0.35 21.25 -16.85
N LEU A 144 0.74 21.94 -17.13
CA LEU A 144 1.16 23.17 -16.44
C LEU A 144 1.13 24.35 -17.43
N PRO A 145 0.31 25.39 -17.19
CA PRO A 145 0.24 26.53 -18.11
C PRO A 145 1.57 27.28 -18.17
N ALA A 146 1.94 27.74 -19.37
CA ALA A 146 3.17 28.49 -19.58
C ALA A 146 3.29 29.77 -18.74
N SER A 147 2.17 30.30 -18.22
CA SER A 147 2.14 31.42 -17.27
C SER A 147 2.87 31.14 -15.95
N LEU A 148 3.13 29.88 -15.61
CA LEU A 148 3.93 29.49 -14.43
C LEU A 148 5.43 29.52 -14.73
N PHE A 149 5.82 29.62 -16.00
CA PHE A 149 7.20 29.56 -16.47
C PHE A 149 7.68 30.93 -16.93
N ARG A 150 9.00 31.08 -17.04
CA ARG A 150 9.64 32.32 -17.48
C ARG A 150 10.78 32.02 -18.46
N ALA A 151 11.22 33.02 -19.21
CA ALA A 151 12.45 32.89 -19.99
C ALA A 151 13.67 32.73 -19.05
N GLY A 152 14.69 31.97 -19.46
CA GLY A 152 15.88 31.67 -18.63
C GLY A 152 15.61 30.64 -17.53
N GLU A 153 16.18 30.84 -16.34
CA GLU A 153 16.18 29.82 -15.27
C GLU A 153 14.77 29.59 -14.71
N ASN A 154 14.29 28.36 -14.85
CA ASN A 154 13.07 27.85 -14.24
C ASN A 154 13.39 26.83 -13.14
N ARG A 155 12.46 26.70 -12.19
CA ARG A 155 12.56 25.75 -11.09
C ARG A 155 11.25 25.01 -10.87
N LEU A 156 11.35 23.68 -10.78
CA LEU A 156 10.29 22.79 -10.31
C LEU A 156 10.72 22.19 -8.97
N THR A 157 10.03 22.54 -7.87
CA THR A 157 10.31 21.99 -6.55
C THR A 157 9.22 21.03 -6.11
N PHE A 158 9.61 19.81 -5.79
CA PHE A 158 8.74 18.69 -5.44
C PHE A 158 8.79 18.49 -3.92
N ALA A 159 7.63 18.21 -3.32
CA ALA A 159 7.51 17.77 -1.93
C ALA A 159 6.41 16.72 -1.78
N ALA A 160 6.73 15.58 -1.17
CA ALA A 160 5.75 14.57 -0.79
C ALA A 160 5.07 14.96 0.54
N VAL A 161 3.76 15.21 0.51
CA VAL A 161 3.00 15.73 1.65
C VAL A 161 1.88 14.77 2.04
N ASP A 162 1.88 14.41 3.32
CA ASP A 162 0.97 13.46 3.92
C ASP A 162 -0.29 14.12 4.47
N GLU A 163 -1.46 13.61 4.08
CA GLU A 163 -2.76 14.06 4.57
C GLU A 163 -3.52 12.90 5.24
N PRO A 164 -3.93 13.01 6.52
CA PRO A 164 -3.54 14.05 7.49
C PRO A 164 -2.05 13.93 7.89
N PRO A 165 -1.33 14.98 8.32
CA PRO A 165 0.12 14.93 8.56
C PRO A 165 0.50 14.19 9.87
N VAL A 166 0.10 12.93 9.98
CA VAL A 166 0.39 12.03 11.09
C VAL A 166 1.75 11.39 10.86
N VAL A 167 2.61 11.45 11.87
CA VAL A 167 3.93 10.82 11.84
C VAL A 167 3.84 9.40 12.36
N ILE A 168 4.25 8.41 11.56
CA ILE A 168 4.26 7.00 11.94
C ILE A 168 5.70 6.50 12.01
N ARG A 169 6.04 5.85 13.12
CA ARG A 169 7.42 5.36 13.42
C ARG A 169 7.54 3.84 13.41
N SER A 170 6.48 3.11 13.07
CA SER A 170 6.54 1.65 12.94
C SER A 170 7.39 1.25 11.73
N GLN A 171 8.08 0.12 11.84
CA GLN A 171 8.61 -0.57 10.67
C GLN A 171 7.43 -1.15 9.89
N ASN A 172 7.43 -1.00 8.56
CA ASN A 172 6.39 -1.54 7.70
C ASN A 172 7.01 -2.31 6.53
N VAL A 173 6.16 -3.06 5.84
CA VAL A 173 6.52 -3.76 4.60
C VAL A 173 6.82 -2.72 3.51
N GLY A 174 7.87 -2.94 2.73
CA GLY A 174 8.21 -2.10 1.56
C GLY A 174 9.28 -1.02 1.79
N GLY A 175 9.97 -1.04 2.93
CA GLY A 175 11.21 -0.28 3.14
C GLY A 175 11.17 0.69 4.33
N ALA A 176 11.87 1.81 4.19
CA ALA A 176 12.07 2.78 5.28
C ALA A 176 10.82 3.66 5.51
N GLY A 177 10.01 3.29 6.50
CA GLY A 177 8.87 4.08 6.99
C GLY A 177 7.52 3.59 6.48
N ASP A 178 6.53 4.48 6.45
CA ASP A 178 5.15 4.17 6.05
C ASP A 178 4.64 4.99 4.85
N ALA A 179 5.33 6.08 4.52
CA ALA A 179 4.86 7.08 3.55
C ALA A 179 5.96 7.55 2.61
N GLY A 180 5.66 7.61 1.32
CA GLY A 180 6.58 8.09 0.30
C GLY A 180 6.38 7.39 -1.04
N PHE A 181 7.12 7.85 -2.04
CA PHE A 181 7.17 7.23 -3.37
C PHE A 181 8.60 7.23 -3.90
N PHE A 182 8.85 6.38 -4.87
CA PHE A 182 10.11 6.25 -5.58
C PHE A 182 9.95 6.78 -7.00
N TYR A 183 11.03 7.28 -7.57
CA TYR A 183 11.06 7.77 -8.94
C TYR A 183 11.53 6.66 -9.89
N ASP A 184 10.82 6.49 -11.00
CA ASP A 184 11.19 5.65 -12.15
C ASP A 184 11.70 6.55 -13.30
N ALA A 185 10.88 7.54 -13.67
CA ALA A 185 11.29 8.59 -14.59
C ALA A 185 10.58 9.93 -14.31
N LEU A 186 11.23 11.01 -14.72
CA LEU A 186 10.62 12.34 -14.83
C LEU A 186 10.95 12.93 -16.19
N ALA A 187 9.96 13.49 -16.86
CA ALA A 187 10.16 14.19 -18.12
C ALA A 187 9.35 15.49 -18.16
N LEU A 188 9.90 16.49 -18.85
CA LEU A 188 9.17 17.71 -19.18
C LEU A 188 9.17 17.90 -20.68
N SER A 189 7.98 18.03 -21.24
CA SER A 189 7.77 18.44 -22.63
C SER A 189 7.00 19.75 -22.69
N HIS A 190 7.02 20.39 -23.85
CA HIS A 190 6.37 21.67 -24.07
C HIS A 190 5.62 21.66 -25.41
N ASP A 191 4.37 22.08 -25.38
CA ASP A 191 3.55 22.31 -26.55
C ASP A 191 3.15 23.81 -26.56
N PRO A 192 3.76 24.63 -27.44
CA PRO A 192 3.53 26.06 -27.47
C PRO A 192 2.14 26.46 -28.01
N GLU A 193 1.45 25.53 -28.68
CA GLU A 193 0.14 25.74 -29.30
C GLU A 193 -1.01 25.20 -28.44
N ALA A 194 -0.73 24.34 -27.47
CA ALA A 194 -1.72 23.81 -26.54
C ALA A 194 -2.39 24.90 -25.70
N VAL A 195 -3.69 24.74 -25.44
CA VAL A 195 -4.49 25.69 -24.63
C VAL A 195 -4.83 25.04 -23.28
N ALA A 196 -4.62 25.78 -22.19
CA ALA A 196 -4.99 25.33 -20.85
C ALA A 196 -6.50 25.15 -20.73
N SER A 197 -6.91 24.05 -20.11
CA SER A 197 -8.31 23.84 -19.73
C SER A 197 -8.65 24.69 -18.50
N GLU A 198 -9.60 25.60 -18.64
CA GLU A 198 -10.20 26.35 -17.52
C GLU A 198 -11.33 25.57 -16.83
N GLU A 199 -11.64 24.36 -17.33
CA GLU A 199 -12.73 23.56 -16.81
C GLU A 199 -12.35 22.82 -15.52
N LEU A 200 -13.23 22.93 -14.50
CA LEU A 200 -13.18 22.07 -13.33
C LEU A 200 -13.58 20.64 -13.71
N ARG A 201 -12.73 19.68 -13.41
CA ARG A 201 -13.07 18.25 -13.50
C ARG A 201 -13.40 17.74 -12.12
N ALA A 202 -14.40 16.88 -12.02
CA ALA A 202 -14.81 16.27 -10.77
C ALA A 202 -14.93 14.77 -10.97
N THR A 203 -14.45 13.99 -10.02
CA THR A 203 -14.70 12.55 -9.91
C THR A 203 -15.16 12.23 -8.49
N LEU A 204 -15.91 11.14 -8.36
CA LEU A 204 -16.42 10.68 -7.08
C LEU A 204 -15.98 9.24 -6.86
N GLN A 205 -15.25 8.99 -5.78
CA GLN A 205 -14.67 7.69 -5.48
C GLN A 205 -15.11 7.21 -4.10
N PRO A 206 -15.99 6.20 -4.03
CA PRO A 206 -16.27 5.51 -2.78
C PRO A 206 -15.04 4.73 -2.29
N THR A 207 -14.79 4.75 -0.97
CA THR A 207 -13.63 4.09 -0.38
C THR A 207 -14.00 2.75 0.23
N VAL A 208 -13.01 1.95 0.62
CA VAL A 208 -13.23 0.70 1.36
C VAL A 208 -13.64 0.91 2.82
N PHE A 209 -13.76 2.15 3.28
CA PHE A 209 -14.04 2.48 4.67
C PHE A 209 -15.54 2.65 4.93
N PHE A 210 -16.03 1.89 5.92
CA PHE A 210 -17.41 1.93 6.38
C PHE A 210 -17.50 2.32 7.87
N PRO A 211 -17.14 3.55 8.26
CA PRO A 211 -17.12 3.96 9.66
C PRO A 211 -18.51 3.88 10.30
N ARG A 212 -18.53 3.50 11.58
CA ARG A 212 -19.72 3.63 12.43
C ARG A 212 -19.84 5.07 12.90
N THR A 213 -21.01 5.67 12.70
CA THR A 213 -21.34 7.04 13.10
C THR A 213 -22.56 7.04 14.03
N SER A 214 -22.91 8.22 14.57
CA SER A 214 -24.17 8.43 15.31
C SER A 214 -25.42 8.07 14.47
N HIS A 215 -25.31 8.07 13.15
CA HIS A 215 -26.38 7.74 12.21
C HIS A 215 -26.25 6.32 11.62
N GLY A 216 -25.51 5.45 12.30
CA GLY A 216 -25.22 4.09 11.84
C GLY A 216 -23.97 4.00 10.98
N VAL A 217 -23.80 2.86 10.30
CA VAL A 217 -22.70 2.65 9.35
C VAL A 217 -22.89 3.58 8.17
N ARG A 218 -21.83 4.28 7.78
CA ARG A 218 -21.77 5.10 6.57
C ARG A 218 -20.64 4.63 5.69
N GLU A 219 -20.82 4.75 4.39
CA GLU A 219 -19.75 4.60 3.43
C GLU A 219 -19.02 5.93 3.30
N GLU A 220 -17.70 5.90 3.31
CA GLU A 220 -16.86 7.06 3.07
C GLU A 220 -16.61 7.22 1.57
N CYS A 221 -16.69 8.45 1.06
CA CYS A 221 -16.46 8.78 -0.33
C CYS A 221 -15.52 10.00 -0.43
N GLN A 222 -14.75 10.04 -1.52
CA GLN A 222 -13.85 11.13 -1.84
C GLN A 222 -14.34 11.84 -3.12
N LEU A 223 -14.59 13.14 -3.01
CA LEU A 223 -14.72 14.03 -4.16
C LEU A 223 -13.32 14.51 -4.53
N HIS A 224 -12.87 14.19 -5.73
CA HIS A 224 -11.64 14.75 -6.29
C HIS A 224 -11.99 15.83 -7.31
N LEU A 225 -11.34 16.97 -7.20
CA LEU A 225 -11.49 18.09 -8.13
C LEU A 225 -10.14 18.41 -8.74
N ALA A 226 -10.06 18.53 -10.07
CA ALA A 226 -8.95 19.17 -10.76
C ALA A 226 -9.37 20.58 -11.18
N TYR A 227 -8.53 21.57 -10.90
CA TYR A 227 -8.86 22.99 -11.01
C TYR A 227 -7.69 23.85 -11.55
N PRO A 228 -7.98 24.90 -12.33
CA PRO A 228 -6.97 25.82 -12.84
C PRO A 228 -6.56 26.86 -11.78
N VAL A 229 -5.46 27.59 -12.06
CA VAL A 229 -4.86 28.64 -11.19
C VAL A 229 -5.89 29.68 -10.69
N GLY A 230 -6.85 30.03 -11.56
CA GLY A 230 -7.85 31.07 -11.29
C GLY A 230 -9.04 30.64 -10.43
N TRP A 231 -9.20 29.34 -10.12
CA TRP A 231 -10.39 28.88 -9.41
C TRP A 231 -10.38 29.34 -7.94
N PRO A 232 -11.43 30.03 -7.44
CA PRO A 232 -11.41 30.62 -6.10
C PRO A 232 -11.75 29.64 -4.96
N GLY A 233 -12.08 28.38 -5.26
CA GLY A 233 -12.80 27.52 -4.32
C GLY A 233 -14.29 27.86 -4.26
N GLY A 234 -15.04 27.21 -3.38
CA GLY A 234 -16.48 27.44 -3.29
C GLY A 234 -17.26 26.42 -2.47
N ARG A 235 -18.42 26.00 -2.98
CA ARG A 235 -19.27 24.94 -2.41
C ARG A 235 -19.56 23.86 -3.44
N ALA A 236 -19.64 22.61 -2.97
CA ALA A 236 -20.16 21.48 -3.74
C ALA A 236 -21.48 21.01 -3.13
N ARG A 237 -22.51 20.84 -3.96
CA ARG A 237 -23.71 20.06 -3.62
C ARG A 237 -23.71 18.77 -4.41
N ILE A 238 -23.77 17.65 -3.71
CA ILE A 238 -23.66 16.32 -4.30
C ILE A 238 -25.00 15.63 -4.13
N PHE A 239 -25.55 15.12 -5.22
CA PHE A 239 -26.80 14.37 -5.28
C PHE A 239 -26.53 12.95 -5.77
N ILE A 240 -26.94 11.95 -4.99
CA ILE A 240 -26.77 10.52 -5.31
C ILE A 240 -28.09 9.83 -5.03
N GLY A 241 -28.89 9.60 -6.09
CA GLY A 241 -30.28 9.17 -5.93
C GLY A 241 -31.06 10.13 -5.00
N ARG A 242 -31.55 9.61 -3.87
CA ARG A 242 -32.26 10.40 -2.84
C ARG A 242 -31.36 11.13 -1.84
N PHE A 243 -30.06 10.83 -1.85
CA PHE A 243 -29.11 11.43 -0.93
C PHE A 243 -28.65 12.78 -1.46
N THR A 244 -28.50 13.75 -0.56
CA THR A 244 -27.94 15.06 -0.88
C THR A 244 -27.05 15.53 0.26
N THR A 245 -25.91 16.11 -0.08
CA THR A 245 -25.02 16.78 0.87
C THR A 245 -24.45 18.05 0.27
N GLU A 246 -24.13 19.02 1.12
CA GLU A 246 -23.39 20.23 0.74
C GLU A 246 -22.09 20.29 1.57
N MET A 247 -21.00 20.72 0.94
CA MET A 247 -19.72 20.94 1.62
C MET A 247 -18.99 22.15 1.05
N ALA A 248 -18.17 22.79 1.88
CA ALA A 248 -17.20 23.77 1.42
C ALA A 248 -16.05 23.06 0.69
N ILE A 249 -15.62 23.61 -0.44
CA ILE A 249 -14.51 23.11 -1.25
C ILE A 249 -13.43 24.19 -1.33
N SER A 250 -12.43 24.10 -0.46
CA SER A 250 -11.29 25.01 -0.43
C SER A 250 -10.15 24.49 -1.29
N ARG A 251 -9.46 25.36 -2.04
CA ARG A 251 -8.27 24.96 -2.79
C ARG A 251 -7.05 24.81 -1.85
N PRO A 252 -6.39 23.64 -1.80
CA PRO A 252 -5.19 23.45 -0.98
C PRO A 252 -3.96 24.17 -1.55
N ALA A 253 -3.98 24.49 -2.84
CA ALA A 253 -2.90 25.15 -3.58
C ALA A 253 -3.47 26.07 -4.68
N GLU A 254 -2.63 26.85 -5.36
CA GLU A 254 -3.05 27.78 -6.43
C GLU A 254 -3.68 27.04 -7.61
N PHE A 255 -3.14 25.87 -7.99
CA PHE A 255 -3.64 25.02 -9.08
C PHE A 255 -3.51 23.53 -8.74
N GLY A 256 -4.00 22.66 -9.62
CA GLY A 256 -3.86 21.22 -9.51
C GLY A 256 -5.14 20.58 -9.01
N GLU A 257 -5.07 19.86 -7.89
CA GLU A 257 -6.12 18.98 -7.41
C GLU A 257 -6.47 19.22 -5.94
N ALA A 258 -7.71 18.92 -5.59
CA ALA A 258 -8.23 18.91 -4.23
C ALA A 258 -9.03 17.63 -3.98
N ARG A 259 -8.93 17.11 -2.76
CA ARG A 259 -9.65 15.90 -2.34
C ARG A 259 -10.44 16.18 -1.07
N TYR A 260 -11.73 15.85 -1.10
CA TYR A 260 -12.65 16.09 0.02
C TYR A 260 -13.35 14.80 0.41
N THR A 261 -13.30 14.47 1.70
CA THR A 261 -13.96 13.28 2.23
C THR A 261 -15.34 13.63 2.77
N PHE A 262 -16.35 12.84 2.38
CA PHE A 262 -17.70 12.90 2.93
C PHE A 262 -18.28 11.50 3.08
N ARG A 263 -19.50 11.41 3.63
CA ARG A 263 -20.11 10.13 3.98
C ARG A 263 -21.51 10.01 3.43
N VAL A 264 -21.84 8.82 2.93
CA VAL A 264 -23.13 8.49 2.32
C VAL A 264 -23.76 7.27 3.01
N PRO A 265 -25.08 7.05 2.89
CA PRO A 265 -25.69 5.79 3.27
C PRO A 265 -25.04 4.60 2.54
N PRO A 266 -24.72 3.48 3.22
CA PRO A 266 -23.96 2.37 2.66
C PRO A 266 -24.78 1.46 1.72
N ASP A 267 -26.05 1.78 1.51
CA ASP A 267 -27.05 1.05 0.72
C ASP A 267 -27.49 1.84 -0.53
N LEU A 268 -26.81 2.94 -0.87
CA LEU A 268 -27.10 3.66 -2.11
C LEU A 268 -26.81 2.77 -3.32
N PRO A 269 -27.72 2.69 -4.31
CA PRO A 269 -27.48 1.90 -5.52
C PRO A 269 -26.42 2.58 -6.40
N ALA A 270 -25.77 1.78 -7.25
CA ALA A 270 -24.97 2.33 -8.34
C ALA A 270 -25.85 3.16 -9.28
N GLY A 271 -25.28 4.21 -9.87
CA GLY A 271 -25.99 5.11 -10.77
C GLY A 271 -25.20 6.39 -11.06
N GLU A 272 -25.89 7.45 -11.46
CA GLU A 272 -25.28 8.74 -11.72
C GLU A 272 -25.31 9.62 -10.44
N ALA A 273 -24.18 10.23 -10.11
CA ALA A 273 -24.09 11.30 -9.13
C ALA A 273 -24.01 12.66 -9.85
N ARG A 274 -24.82 13.61 -9.38
CA ARG A 274 -24.80 15.00 -9.88
C ARG A 274 -24.08 15.87 -8.86
N ILE A 275 -23.05 16.58 -9.32
CA ILE A 275 -22.21 17.47 -8.50
C ILE A 275 -22.41 18.89 -9.01
N GLU A 276 -23.02 19.76 -8.20
CA GLU A 276 -23.13 21.19 -8.47
C GLU A 276 -21.98 21.93 -7.77
N LEU A 277 -21.07 22.51 -8.55
CA LEU A 277 -19.94 23.31 -8.09
C LEU A 277 -20.28 24.80 -8.18
N LEU A 278 -20.12 25.52 -7.07
CA LEU A 278 -20.47 26.93 -6.94
C LEU A 278 -19.24 27.73 -6.48
N PRO A 279 -18.50 28.42 -7.39
CA PRO A 279 -18.65 28.44 -8.86
C PRO A 279 -18.05 27.18 -9.52
N GLY A 280 -18.53 26.83 -10.72
CA GLY A 280 -18.00 25.69 -11.47
C GLY A 280 -18.99 24.91 -12.34
N GLY A 281 -20.29 25.17 -12.17
CA GLY A 281 -21.33 24.51 -12.95
C GLY A 281 -21.62 23.09 -12.46
N THR A 282 -22.30 22.29 -13.28
CA THR A 282 -22.73 20.93 -12.90
C THR A 282 -21.87 19.88 -13.59
N ARG A 283 -21.53 18.82 -12.86
CA ARG A 283 -20.91 17.59 -13.38
C ARG A 283 -21.79 16.40 -13.08
N ARG A 284 -21.78 15.43 -13.98
CA ARG A 284 -22.41 14.12 -13.80
C ARG A 284 -21.30 13.08 -13.85
N VAL A 285 -21.23 12.25 -12.83
CA VAL A 285 -20.18 11.24 -12.69
C VAL A 285 -20.82 9.92 -12.28
N ASP A 286 -20.19 8.81 -12.66
CA ASP A 286 -20.64 7.50 -12.22
C ASP A 286 -20.38 7.33 -10.72
N PHE A 287 -21.37 6.77 -10.02
CA PHE A 287 -21.27 6.37 -8.63
C PHE A 287 -21.51 4.87 -8.53
N LYS A 288 -20.55 4.17 -7.93
CA LYS A 288 -20.66 2.73 -7.65
C LYS A 288 -20.23 2.48 -6.21
N PRO A 289 -21.14 2.03 -5.32
CA PRO A 289 -20.80 1.77 -3.93
C PRO A 289 -19.70 0.70 -3.85
N ALA A 290 -18.78 0.89 -2.91
CA ALA A 290 -17.70 -0.01 -2.62
C ALA A 290 -18.22 -1.33 -2.04
N ARG A 291 -17.50 -2.42 -2.34
CA ARG A 291 -17.78 -3.71 -1.74
C ARG A 291 -17.53 -3.64 -0.23
N ARG A 292 -18.50 -4.10 0.56
CA ARG A 292 -18.33 -4.30 2.00
C ARG A 292 -17.54 -5.58 2.26
N TRP A 293 -16.28 -5.41 2.61
CA TRP A 293 -15.41 -6.52 2.98
C TRP A 293 -15.66 -6.97 4.43
N LYS A 294 -15.60 -8.28 4.66
CA LYS A 294 -15.52 -8.87 5.99
C LYS A 294 -14.10 -9.40 6.15
N LEU A 295 -13.29 -8.66 6.92
CA LEU A 295 -11.91 -9.04 7.19
C LEU A 295 -11.86 -10.03 8.35
N PHE A 296 -11.17 -11.15 8.16
CA PHE A 296 -10.82 -12.09 9.21
C PHE A 296 -9.33 -11.94 9.50
N TYR A 297 -8.98 -11.81 10.77
CA TYR A 297 -7.60 -11.72 11.23
C TYR A 297 -7.27 -12.98 12.03
N ALA A 298 -6.24 -13.70 11.59
CA ALA A 298 -5.81 -14.97 12.16
C ALA A 298 -4.30 -14.91 12.44
N PRO A 299 -3.88 -14.29 13.56
CA PRO A 299 -2.45 -14.16 13.85
C PRO A 299 -1.84 -15.53 14.14
N ASN A 300 -0.61 -15.70 13.67
CA ASN A 300 0.27 -16.83 13.92
C ASN A 300 1.70 -16.31 14.04
N GLU A 301 2.60 -17.18 14.48
CA GLU A 301 4.05 -16.96 14.45
C GLU A 301 4.67 -18.18 13.76
N HIS A 302 5.47 -17.96 12.72
CA HIS A 302 6.05 -19.04 11.93
C HIS A 302 7.08 -19.86 12.72
N LEU A 303 7.09 -21.18 12.54
CA LEU A 303 7.96 -22.12 13.25
C LEU A 303 9.15 -22.57 12.39
N ASP A 304 10.32 -21.98 12.64
CA ASP A 304 11.58 -22.28 11.95
C ASP A 304 12.59 -23.01 12.83
N VAL A 305 12.50 -24.34 12.92
CA VAL A 305 13.42 -25.12 13.75
C VAL A 305 14.73 -25.40 13.02
N GLY A 306 15.81 -24.72 13.41
CA GLY A 306 17.15 -24.94 12.86
C GLY A 306 17.54 -23.96 11.74
N TYR A 307 16.61 -23.11 11.29
CA TYR A 307 16.91 -22.00 10.38
C TYR A 307 17.19 -20.70 11.14
N THR A 308 16.23 -20.26 11.96
CA THR A 308 16.36 -19.01 12.75
C THR A 308 17.44 -19.11 13.83
N ASP A 309 17.57 -20.28 14.47
CA ASP A 309 18.63 -20.59 15.43
C ASP A 309 18.67 -22.09 15.75
N TYR A 310 19.57 -22.52 16.63
CA TYR A 310 19.63 -23.91 17.09
C TYR A 310 18.36 -24.29 17.88
N ARG A 311 17.95 -25.56 17.75
CA ARG A 311 16.67 -26.09 18.25
C ARG A 311 16.33 -25.73 19.69
N ALA A 312 17.29 -25.80 20.62
CA ALA A 312 17.04 -25.53 22.03
C ALA A 312 16.72 -24.05 22.30
N LYS A 313 17.32 -23.11 21.55
CA LYS A 313 16.99 -21.69 21.65
C LYS A 313 15.62 -21.40 21.05
N VAL A 314 15.31 -21.96 19.89
CA VAL A 314 13.98 -21.85 19.27
C VAL A 314 12.89 -22.37 20.24
N ALA A 315 13.14 -23.48 20.91
CA ALA A 315 12.22 -24.05 21.90
C ALA A 315 11.95 -23.10 23.08
N GLU A 316 12.99 -22.46 23.63
CA GLU A 316 12.84 -21.52 24.75
C GLU A 316 12.19 -20.19 24.33
N VAL A 317 12.48 -19.70 23.12
CA VAL A 317 11.82 -18.49 22.58
C VAL A 317 10.32 -18.73 22.48
N HIS A 318 9.87 -19.75 21.75
CA HIS A 318 8.45 -20.04 21.64
C HIS A 318 7.79 -20.41 22.98
N ALA A 319 8.53 -21.01 23.92
CA ALA A 319 8.01 -21.25 25.27
C ALA A 319 7.72 -19.93 26.01
N ARG A 320 8.58 -18.91 25.85
CA ARG A 320 8.32 -17.56 26.38
C ARG A 320 7.18 -16.86 25.66
N ASP A 321 7.04 -17.06 24.36
CA ASP A 321 5.92 -16.50 23.60
C ASP A 321 4.59 -17.10 24.04
N MET A 322 4.57 -18.40 24.36
CA MET A 322 3.40 -19.05 24.98
C MET A 322 3.09 -18.49 26.38
N ASP A 323 4.11 -18.23 27.21
CA ASP A 323 3.93 -17.60 28.52
C ASP A 323 3.30 -16.19 28.38
N GLU A 324 3.77 -15.40 27.41
CA GLU A 324 3.20 -14.08 27.12
C GLU A 324 1.80 -14.18 26.51
N LEU A 325 1.56 -15.14 25.62
CA LEU A 325 0.24 -15.39 25.03
C LEU A 325 -0.80 -15.66 26.12
N MET A 326 -0.48 -16.44 27.16
CA MET A 326 -1.39 -16.62 28.30
C MET A 326 -1.70 -15.30 29.03
N THR A 327 -0.77 -14.35 29.05
CA THR A 327 -0.99 -13.01 29.62
C THR A 327 -1.85 -12.14 28.71
N VAL A 328 -1.58 -12.15 27.41
CA VAL A 328 -2.38 -11.45 26.39
C VAL A 328 -3.83 -11.94 26.38
N LEU A 329 -4.06 -13.26 26.37
CA LEU A 329 -5.41 -13.84 26.35
C LEU A 329 -6.24 -13.46 27.58
N ARG A 330 -5.61 -13.34 28.76
CA ARG A 330 -6.28 -12.86 29.97
C ARG A 330 -6.66 -11.38 29.88
N ARG A 331 -5.79 -10.55 29.32
CA ARG A 331 -6.02 -9.09 29.16
C ARG A 331 -6.99 -8.77 28.02
N HIS A 332 -7.04 -9.61 27.00
CA HIS A 332 -7.78 -9.38 25.77
C HIS A 332 -8.64 -10.61 25.40
N PRO A 333 -9.85 -10.76 25.97
CA PRO A 333 -10.70 -11.94 25.76
C PRO A 333 -11.13 -12.19 24.29
N GLY A 334 -11.06 -11.15 23.45
CA GLY A 334 -11.32 -11.23 22.01
C GLY A 334 -10.12 -11.66 21.17
N TYR A 335 -8.90 -11.71 21.74
CA TYR A 335 -7.70 -12.12 21.02
C TYR A 335 -7.73 -13.63 20.75
N ARG A 336 -7.19 -14.00 19.59
CA ARG A 336 -7.11 -15.37 19.08
C ARG A 336 -5.72 -15.54 18.50
N PHE A 337 -5.13 -16.73 18.59
CA PHE A 337 -3.80 -17.01 18.04
C PHE A 337 -3.72 -18.44 17.54
N ASN A 338 -3.04 -18.68 16.43
CA ASN A 338 -2.84 -20.03 15.87
C ASN A 338 -1.37 -20.41 16.00
N LEU A 339 -1.10 -21.57 16.59
CA LEU A 339 0.25 -22.13 16.62
C LEU A 339 0.59 -22.65 15.24
N ASP A 340 1.80 -22.37 14.76
CA ASP A 340 2.25 -22.80 13.45
C ASP A 340 2.71 -24.26 13.42
N GLY A 341 2.98 -24.86 14.59
CA GLY A 341 3.20 -26.30 14.74
C GLY A 341 2.94 -26.75 16.18
N SER A 342 2.41 -27.96 16.35
CA SER A 342 2.17 -28.51 17.69
C SER A 342 3.46 -28.84 18.46
N TRP A 343 4.62 -28.84 17.79
CA TRP A 343 5.95 -28.86 18.42
C TRP A 343 6.11 -27.74 19.46
N ILE A 344 5.60 -26.52 19.19
CA ILE A 344 5.62 -25.38 20.12
C ILE A 344 4.98 -25.78 21.46
N ALA A 345 3.79 -26.37 21.38
CA ALA A 345 3.06 -26.80 22.56
C ALA A 345 3.78 -27.94 23.30
N GLU A 346 4.42 -28.86 22.58
CA GLU A 346 5.25 -29.90 23.21
C GLU A 346 6.42 -29.30 24.01
N GLN A 347 7.19 -28.39 23.40
CA GLN A 347 8.35 -27.79 24.06
C GLN A 347 7.94 -26.95 25.28
N TRP A 348 6.84 -26.21 25.18
CA TRP A 348 6.32 -25.43 26.30
C TRP A 348 5.81 -26.33 27.45
N LEU A 349 5.06 -27.39 27.12
CA LEU A 349 4.58 -28.37 28.11
C LEU A 349 5.74 -29.13 28.78
N GLY A 350 6.82 -29.38 28.06
CA GLY A 350 8.00 -30.07 28.58
C GLY A 350 8.93 -29.20 29.41
N SER A 351 8.97 -27.89 29.17
CA SER A 351 9.89 -26.96 29.83
C SER A 351 9.28 -26.19 31.00
N ARG A 352 7.95 -26.10 31.10
CA ARG A 352 7.25 -25.35 32.15
C ARG A 352 6.53 -26.28 33.14
N ALA A 353 6.37 -25.81 34.38
CA ALA A 353 5.61 -26.54 35.39
C ALA A 353 4.12 -26.68 34.98
N ALA A 354 3.49 -27.80 35.32
CA ALA A 354 2.10 -28.09 34.96
C ALA A 354 1.09 -26.99 35.33
N ARG A 355 1.33 -26.26 36.43
CA ARG A 355 0.49 -25.12 36.84
C ARG A 355 0.53 -23.94 35.85
N ALA A 356 1.68 -23.73 35.21
CA ALA A 356 1.88 -22.64 34.26
C ALA A 356 1.25 -22.97 32.90
N THR A 357 1.22 -24.26 32.54
CA THR A 357 0.69 -24.74 31.25
C THR A 357 -0.77 -25.18 31.30
N ALA A 358 -1.40 -25.15 32.48
CA ALA A 358 -2.79 -25.57 32.69
C ALA A 358 -3.80 -24.81 31.80
N GLY A 359 -3.42 -23.63 31.31
CA GLY A 359 -4.22 -22.81 30.39
C GLY A 359 -4.39 -23.40 28.98
N LEU A 360 -3.49 -24.27 28.50
CA LEU A 360 -3.52 -24.70 27.09
C LEU A 360 -4.88 -25.27 26.66
N ALA A 361 -5.35 -26.29 27.37
CA ALA A 361 -6.57 -27.00 27.02
C ALA A 361 -7.83 -26.13 27.10
N PRO A 362 -8.10 -25.35 28.18
CA PRO A 362 -9.28 -24.49 28.22
C PRO A 362 -9.23 -23.38 27.16
N GLU A 363 -8.06 -22.78 26.91
CA GLU A 363 -7.90 -21.73 25.90
C GLU A 363 -8.13 -22.26 24.48
N SER A 364 -7.59 -23.45 24.15
CA SER A 364 -7.84 -24.09 22.86
C SER A 364 -9.30 -24.51 22.67
N LYS A 365 -9.95 -25.06 23.70
CA LYS A 365 -11.40 -25.41 23.64
C LYS A 365 -12.30 -24.20 23.47
N ALA A 366 -11.90 -23.05 24.04
CA ALA A 366 -12.58 -21.77 23.84
C ALA A 366 -12.31 -21.18 22.44
N GLY A 367 -11.54 -21.87 21.59
CA GLY A 367 -11.15 -21.41 20.26
C GLY A 367 -10.16 -20.25 20.30
N ARG A 368 -9.52 -19.97 21.45
CA ARG A 368 -8.56 -18.86 21.60
C ARG A 368 -7.15 -19.20 21.15
N ILE A 369 -6.81 -20.49 21.18
CA ILE A 369 -5.56 -21.02 20.65
C ILE A 369 -5.89 -22.09 19.62
N GLY A 370 -5.63 -21.79 18.35
CA GLY A 370 -5.65 -22.77 17.27
C GLY A 370 -4.44 -23.69 17.37
N MET A 371 -4.68 -24.99 17.60
CA MET A 371 -3.62 -26.00 17.61
C MET A 371 -3.46 -26.55 16.19
N ASN A 372 -2.35 -26.25 15.52
CA ASN A 372 -2.05 -26.91 14.26
C ASN A 372 -1.91 -28.42 14.47
N ALA A 373 -2.60 -29.20 13.64
CA ALA A 373 -2.53 -30.64 13.66
C ALA A 373 -1.13 -31.15 13.28
N PHE A 374 -0.41 -30.46 12.39
CA PHE A 374 0.98 -30.82 12.11
C PHE A 374 1.88 -30.50 13.30
N TYR A 375 2.88 -31.35 13.52
CA TYR A 375 3.87 -31.17 14.57
C TYR A 375 4.88 -30.09 14.16
N CYS A 376 5.38 -30.15 12.93
CA CYS A 376 6.14 -29.08 12.28
C CYS A 376 5.62 -28.85 10.85
N SER A 377 5.85 -27.64 10.32
CA SER A 377 5.64 -27.26 8.92
C SER A 377 6.77 -27.84 8.04
N VAL A 378 6.74 -29.15 7.78
CA VAL A 378 7.73 -29.81 6.91
C VAL A 378 7.39 -29.65 5.44
N ALA A 379 8.41 -29.60 4.57
CA ALA A 379 8.26 -29.80 3.13
C ALA A 379 7.79 -31.22 2.85
N THR A 380 6.48 -31.39 2.72
CA THR A 380 5.79 -32.70 2.76
C THR A 380 6.17 -33.67 1.64
N GLU A 381 6.90 -33.19 0.63
CA GLU A 381 7.46 -33.95 -0.49
C GLU A 381 8.67 -34.80 -0.11
N TYR A 382 9.42 -34.38 0.92
CA TYR A 382 10.61 -35.12 1.35
C TYR A 382 10.28 -36.32 2.25
N PRO A 383 9.38 -36.21 3.25
CA PRO A 383 9.01 -37.35 4.08
C PRO A 383 8.14 -38.36 3.31
N SER A 384 8.27 -39.62 3.69
CA SER A 384 7.34 -40.68 3.30
C SER A 384 5.90 -40.40 3.78
N LEU A 385 4.92 -41.13 3.22
CA LEU A 385 3.53 -41.04 3.68
C LEU A 385 3.39 -41.35 5.18
N GLU A 386 4.14 -42.33 5.70
CA GLU A 386 4.13 -42.69 7.12
C GLU A 386 4.68 -41.57 7.99
N GLU A 387 5.73 -40.86 7.55
CA GLU A 387 6.28 -39.72 8.29
C GLU A 387 5.31 -38.53 8.29
N ASN A 388 4.62 -38.29 7.18
CA ASN A 388 3.54 -37.30 7.11
C ASN A 388 2.37 -37.66 8.05
N LEU A 389 2.02 -38.94 8.20
CA LEU A 389 1.02 -39.40 9.18
C LEU A 389 1.50 -39.20 10.62
N ARG A 390 2.77 -39.51 10.90
CA ARG A 390 3.39 -39.30 12.22
C ARG A 390 3.47 -37.84 12.61
N ASN A 391 3.53 -36.93 11.64
CA ASN A 391 3.45 -35.49 11.87
C ASN A 391 2.14 -35.07 12.57
N LEU A 392 1.11 -35.93 12.63
CA LEU A 392 -0.15 -35.66 13.35
C LEU A 392 -0.21 -36.25 14.77
N TYR A 393 0.78 -37.05 15.19
CA TYR A 393 0.62 -37.91 16.38
C TYR A 393 0.52 -37.12 17.68
N PHE A 394 1.34 -36.08 17.85
CA PHE A 394 1.37 -35.31 19.09
C PHE A 394 0.06 -34.55 19.33
N SER A 395 -0.42 -33.82 18.33
CA SER A 395 -1.68 -33.08 18.39
C SER A 395 -2.88 -34.03 18.53
N LYS A 396 -2.86 -35.21 17.90
CA LYS A 396 -3.87 -36.25 18.11
C LYS A 396 -3.84 -36.83 19.53
N ALA A 397 -2.66 -37.01 20.12
CA ALA A 397 -2.52 -37.42 21.51
C ALA A 397 -3.05 -36.34 22.47
N LEU A 398 -2.82 -35.05 22.17
CA LEU A 398 -3.39 -33.92 22.89
C LEU A 398 -4.92 -33.91 22.84
N GLU A 399 -5.52 -34.17 21.69
CA GLU A 399 -6.98 -34.31 21.55
C GLU A 399 -7.50 -35.41 22.47
N ARG A 400 -6.92 -36.61 22.43
CA ARG A 400 -7.36 -37.73 23.24
C ARG A 400 -7.24 -37.47 24.75
N ARG A 401 -6.11 -36.91 25.20
CA ARG A 401 -5.81 -36.75 26.64
C ARG A 401 -6.44 -35.51 27.27
N ALA A 402 -6.54 -34.42 26.51
CA ALA A 402 -6.89 -33.10 27.04
C ALA A 402 -8.08 -32.46 26.30
N ARG A 403 -8.61 -33.10 25.25
CA ARG A 403 -9.69 -32.57 24.40
C ARG A 403 -9.33 -31.23 23.75
N VAL A 404 -8.06 -31.03 23.44
CA VAL A 404 -7.62 -29.92 22.58
C VAL A 404 -8.20 -30.19 21.17
N PRO A 405 -8.82 -29.20 20.50
CA PRO A 405 -9.33 -29.38 19.14
C PRO A 405 -8.24 -29.84 18.16
N PHE A 406 -8.62 -30.76 17.28
CA PHE A 406 -7.79 -31.36 16.22
C PHE A 406 -8.59 -31.33 14.92
N ASP A 407 -8.84 -30.12 14.40
CA ASP A 407 -9.69 -29.91 13.23
C ASP A 407 -9.10 -28.92 12.22
N PHE A 408 -7.92 -28.39 12.49
CA PHE A 408 -7.18 -27.44 11.67
C PHE A 408 -5.73 -27.89 11.44
N ALA A 409 -5.25 -27.71 10.21
CA ALA A 409 -3.86 -27.81 9.84
C ALA A 409 -3.38 -26.57 9.09
N LEU A 410 -2.13 -26.18 9.30
CA LEU A 410 -1.44 -25.09 8.61
C LEU A 410 -0.11 -25.59 8.08
N VAL A 411 0.23 -25.20 6.86
CA VAL A 411 1.59 -25.18 6.37
C VAL A 411 1.87 -23.75 5.94
N SER A 412 2.97 -23.18 6.40
CA SER A 412 3.42 -21.82 6.10
C SER A 412 4.89 -21.86 5.71
N ASP A 413 5.31 -20.97 4.80
CA ASP A 413 6.69 -20.79 4.31
C ASP A 413 7.39 -22.04 3.74
N VAL A 414 6.61 -23.05 3.36
CA VAL A 414 7.07 -24.23 2.61
C VAL A 414 6.70 -24.05 1.12
N PRO A 415 7.59 -24.38 0.15
CA PRO A 415 7.35 -24.08 -1.27
C PRO A 415 6.10 -24.73 -1.86
N SER A 416 5.83 -25.98 -1.48
CA SER A 416 4.68 -26.73 -1.96
C SER A 416 4.19 -27.72 -0.91
N VAL A 417 3.06 -28.36 -1.19
CA VAL A 417 2.57 -29.47 -0.40
C VAL A 417 2.25 -30.66 -1.31
N SER A 418 2.60 -31.85 -0.86
CA SER A 418 2.38 -33.08 -1.58
C SER A 418 0.90 -33.33 -1.79
N TRP A 419 0.55 -33.87 -2.96
CA TRP A 419 -0.84 -34.17 -3.34
C TRP A 419 -1.58 -35.07 -2.33
N CYS A 420 -0.87 -35.88 -1.55
CA CYS A 420 -1.47 -36.75 -0.53
C CYS A 420 -1.99 -35.99 0.70
N VAL A 421 -1.53 -34.75 0.96
CA VAL A 421 -1.83 -34.00 2.19
C VAL A 421 -3.34 -33.80 2.39
N PRO A 422 -4.14 -33.31 1.42
CA PRO A 422 -5.58 -33.18 1.61
C PRO A 422 -6.28 -34.52 1.94
N SER A 423 -5.86 -35.61 1.31
CA SER A 423 -6.43 -36.94 1.58
C SER A 423 -6.08 -37.45 2.97
N LEU A 424 -4.82 -37.25 3.38
CA LEU A 424 -4.31 -37.58 4.71
C LEU A 424 -5.07 -36.81 5.80
N LEU A 425 -5.23 -35.49 5.63
CA LEU A 425 -5.93 -34.64 6.59
C LEU A 425 -7.41 -35.02 6.70
N ALA A 426 -8.07 -35.27 5.56
CA ALA A 426 -9.46 -35.72 5.54
C ALA A 426 -9.63 -37.08 6.25
N ALA A 427 -8.73 -38.04 6.00
CA ALA A 427 -8.75 -39.35 6.66
C ALA A 427 -8.50 -39.25 8.18
N ALA A 428 -7.72 -38.25 8.63
CA ALA A 428 -7.50 -37.96 10.04
C ALA A 428 -8.68 -37.22 10.71
N GLY A 429 -9.68 -36.79 9.94
CA GLY A 429 -10.84 -36.03 10.42
C GLY A 429 -10.60 -34.52 10.57
N ILE A 430 -9.54 -33.99 9.97
CA ILE A 430 -9.22 -32.56 9.96
C ILE A 430 -10.03 -31.89 8.84
N ARG A 431 -10.73 -30.81 9.17
CA ARG A 431 -11.65 -30.14 8.23
C ARG A 431 -11.07 -28.92 7.56
N TYR A 432 -10.15 -28.24 8.23
CA TYR A 432 -9.62 -26.96 7.78
C TYR A 432 -8.12 -27.12 7.50
N PHE A 433 -7.73 -26.74 6.29
CA PHE A 433 -6.34 -26.68 5.89
C PHE A 433 -6.04 -25.31 5.31
N ALA A 434 -4.99 -24.66 5.82
CA ALA A 434 -4.45 -23.43 5.29
C ALA A 434 -3.05 -23.70 4.75
N ASN A 435 -2.78 -23.23 3.52
CA ASN A 435 -1.46 -23.32 2.91
C ASN A 435 -0.99 -21.89 2.57
N GLY A 436 -0.02 -21.40 3.34
CA GLY A 436 0.69 -20.13 3.13
C GLY A 436 2.10 -20.36 2.60
N GLY A 437 2.23 -21.18 1.55
CA GLY A 437 3.53 -21.53 0.96
C GLY A 437 4.15 -20.43 0.09
N ASN A 438 5.47 -20.48 -0.06
CA ASN A 438 6.28 -19.60 -0.92
C ASN A 438 6.45 -20.24 -2.32
N GLN A 439 5.34 -20.27 -3.07
CA GLN A 439 5.20 -20.98 -4.36
C GLN A 439 6.17 -20.48 -5.46
N ASP A 440 6.78 -19.32 -5.28
CA ASP A 440 7.88 -18.79 -6.10
C ASP A 440 9.17 -19.62 -6.00
N ARG A 441 9.31 -20.48 -4.98
CA ARG A 441 10.54 -21.24 -4.68
C ARG A 441 10.45 -22.74 -4.95
N GLY A 442 9.34 -23.25 -5.47
CA GLY A 442 9.15 -24.69 -5.70
C GLY A 442 8.35 -25.01 -6.95
N PRO A 443 8.62 -26.13 -7.65
CA PRO A 443 7.69 -26.63 -8.66
C PRO A 443 6.36 -27.03 -7.98
N MET A 444 5.24 -26.72 -8.65
CA MET A 444 3.88 -27.12 -8.21
C MET A 444 3.74 -28.63 -8.00
#